data_AF-A0A2B4SUT5-F1
#
_entry.id   AF-A0A2B4SUT5-F1
#
_cell.length_a   1.000
_cell.length_b   1.000
_cell.length_c   1.000
_cell.angle_alpha   90.00
_cell.angle_beta   90.00
_cell.angle_gamma   90.00
#
_symmetry.space_group_name_H-M   'P 1'
#
loop_
_entity.id
_entity.type
_entity.pdbx_description
1 polymer ?
#
loop_
_entity_poly.entity_id
_entity_poly.type
_entity_poly.pdbx_seq_one_letter_code
_entity_poly.pdbx_strand_id
1 'polypeptide(L)'
;MSTNYKGLLVRKLAGRKGLRRIKEYGIINEDKLNRELYDGVESFLMFIGYPRSGHTLISSLLDAHPNAIVANEFDDIGEWQNWIPTNRNKYFLFDQLYLNSKMEADTGYRSATVQHRFNYSVPGQWQGTFDQKVLVMGAKKGGHTTRRLMKRENMKLLKDIHRVLKIPMKFLHVVRNPYDNIATMMLRDLKKRPDAEEKINDPDNLDNQIAKYMSLAARNNQLTKVLPGDVHEIHSSELIKEPKKTLLGICQFLHLSCDQKYIEDCSKRIYPEASKTRYNVIWTDQQRETVRKKLQRFQSTRGYGFDD
;
A
#
# COMPACT_ATOMS: atom_id res chain seq x y z
N MET A 1 20.49 8.72 37.79
CA MET A 1 19.17 9.14 37.28
C MET A 1 19.11 8.81 35.79
N SER A 2 18.46 7.69 35.46
CA SER A 2 18.36 7.20 34.07
C SER A 2 17.24 7.94 33.36
N THR A 3 17.59 8.90 32.52
CA THR A 3 16.63 9.65 31.72
C THR A 3 16.12 8.73 30.61
N ASN A 4 14.81 8.51 30.60
CA ASN A 4 14.09 7.65 29.67
C ASN A 4 14.11 8.22 28.24
N TYR A 5 15.22 7.99 27.51
CA TYR A 5 15.41 8.44 26.13
C TYR A 5 14.49 7.75 25.11
N LYS A 6 13.93 6.57 25.44
CA LYS A 6 13.01 5.83 24.54
C LYS A 6 11.68 6.58 24.33
N GLY A 7 11.16 7.25 25.36
CA GLY A 7 9.86 7.93 25.29
C GLY A 7 9.83 9.20 24.42
N LEU A 8 10.94 9.96 24.37
CA LEU A 8 11.00 11.21 23.62
C LEU A 8 11.22 11.01 22.11
N LEU A 9 11.88 9.90 21.71
CA LEU A 9 12.20 9.58 20.32
C LEU A 9 10.95 9.19 19.50
N VAL A 10 10.04 8.41 20.11
CA VAL A 10 8.82 7.89 19.46
C VAL A 10 7.91 9.04 18.97
N ARG A 11 7.81 10.15 19.73
CA ARG A 11 6.95 11.30 19.36
C ARG A 11 7.45 12.09 18.15
N LYS A 12 8.76 12.19 17.92
CA LYS A 12 9.33 12.95 16.78
C LYS A 12 9.29 12.19 15.45
N LEU A 13 9.28 10.85 15.51
CA LEU A 13 9.43 10.01 14.32
C LEU A 13 8.11 9.78 13.56
N ALA A 14 6.95 9.87 14.23
CA ALA A 14 5.61 9.65 13.67
C ALA A 14 5.25 10.52 12.44
N GLY A 15 6.06 11.52 12.09
CA GLY A 15 5.90 12.38 10.90
C GLY A 15 6.86 12.12 9.73
N ARG A 16 7.83 11.21 9.85
CA ARG A 16 8.87 10.98 8.81
C ARG A 16 8.67 9.63 8.09
N LYS A 17 8.61 9.68 6.75
CA LYS A 17 8.45 8.51 5.85
C LYS A 17 9.60 7.49 6.04
N GLY A 18 9.29 6.19 6.05
CA GLY A 18 10.12 5.08 6.56
C GLY A 18 11.61 5.05 6.16
N LEU A 19 11.99 5.44 4.94
CA LEU A 19 13.39 5.45 4.49
C LEU A 19 14.28 6.50 5.16
N ARG A 20 13.74 7.66 5.60
CA ARG A 20 14.53 8.62 6.40
C ARG A 20 14.93 8.05 7.76
N ARG A 21 14.16 7.09 8.28
CA ARG A 21 14.49 6.40 9.54
C ARG A 21 15.60 5.36 9.34
N ILE A 22 15.58 4.57 8.26
CA ILE A 22 16.63 3.57 7.98
C ILE A 22 18.03 4.21 7.84
N LYS A 23 18.13 5.40 7.23
CA LYS A 23 19.40 6.16 7.16
C LYS A 23 19.90 6.69 8.51
N GLU A 24 19.01 6.98 9.46
CA GLU A 24 19.37 7.54 10.78
C GLU A 24 19.83 6.46 11.78
N TYR A 25 19.43 5.20 11.62
CA TYR A 25 19.71 4.14 12.62
C TYR A 25 20.80 3.12 12.22
N GLY A 26 21.30 3.14 10.97
CA GLY A 26 22.33 2.20 10.52
C GLY A 26 21.83 0.75 10.46
N ILE A 27 22.30 -0.02 9.48
CA ILE A 27 22.00 -1.46 9.40
C ILE A 27 23.01 -2.17 10.29
N ILE A 28 22.56 -2.82 11.37
CA ILE A 28 23.41 -3.77 12.10
C ILE A 28 23.49 -5.02 11.22
N ASN A 29 24.70 -5.56 10.99
CA ASN A 29 24.87 -6.75 10.12
C ASN A 29 24.06 -7.97 10.61
N GLU A 30 23.65 -7.99 11.88
CA GLU A 30 22.80 -9.02 12.50
C GLU A 30 21.34 -8.99 12.04
N ASP A 31 20.88 -7.90 11.41
CA ASP A 31 19.50 -7.77 10.92
C ASP A 31 19.33 -8.25 9.46
N LYS A 32 20.38 -8.79 8.83
CA LYS A 32 20.30 -9.36 7.47
C LYS A 32 19.91 -10.84 7.54
N LEU A 33 18.99 -11.26 6.68
CA LEU A 33 18.59 -12.66 6.60
C LEU A 33 19.55 -13.48 5.73
N ASN A 34 19.58 -14.78 5.97
CA ASN A 34 20.35 -15.72 5.13
C ASN A 34 19.83 -15.66 3.68
N ARG A 35 20.75 -15.63 2.70
CA ARG A 35 20.42 -15.63 1.28
C ARG A 35 19.60 -16.85 0.86
N GLU A 36 19.82 -18.01 1.49
CA GLU A 36 19.05 -19.22 1.21
C GLU A 36 17.55 -19.02 1.48
N LEU A 37 17.20 -18.20 2.47
CA LEU A 37 15.80 -17.83 2.72
C LEU A 37 15.20 -17.07 1.54
N TYR A 38 15.97 -16.12 0.98
CA TYR A 38 15.57 -15.33 -0.18
C TYR A 38 15.45 -16.16 -1.46
N ASP A 39 16.13 -17.29 -1.54
CA ASP A 39 16.02 -18.24 -2.65
C ASP A 39 14.71 -19.02 -2.65
N GLY A 40 14.05 -19.14 -1.50
CA GLY A 40 12.70 -19.68 -1.37
C GLY A 40 11.55 -18.73 -1.75
N VAL A 41 11.84 -17.47 -2.08
CA VAL A 41 10.80 -16.50 -2.47
C VAL A 41 10.27 -16.82 -3.87
N GLU A 42 8.96 -17.02 -3.98
CA GLU A 42 8.28 -17.46 -5.19
C GLU A 42 7.63 -16.31 -5.97
N SER A 43 7.30 -15.19 -5.31
CA SER A 43 6.76 -14.02 -6.01
C SER A 43 7.16 -12.69 -5.38
N PHE A 44 7.30 -11.68 -6.25
CA PHE A 44 7.54 -10.31 -5.85
C PHE A 44 6.24 -9.49 -5.90
N LEU A 45 5.81 -8.96 -4.75
CA LEU A 45 4.56 -8.24 -4.62
C LEU A 45 4.75 -6.72 -4.74
N MET A 46 3.94 -6.09 -5.57
CA MET A 46 3.82 -4.63 -5.64
C MET A 46 2.36 -4.20 -5.51
N PHE A 47 2.14 -2.96 -5.10
CA PHE A 47 0.81 -2.36 -5.08
C PHE A 47 0.69 -1.28 -6.15
N ILE A 48 -0.48 -1.23 -6.80
CA ILE A 48 -0.89 -0.15 -7.70
C ILE A 48 -2.29 0.34 -7.31
N GLY A 49 -2.73 1.44 -7.91
CA GLY A 49 -4.05 2.01 -7.69
C GLY A 49 -3.97 3.50 -7.40
N TYR A 50 -4.75 3.93 -6.41
CA TYR A 50 -5.02 5.35 -6.16
C TYR A 50 -4.57 5.73 -4.75
N PRO A 51 -4.07 6.95 -4.53
CA PRO A 51 -3.92 7.46 -3.17
C PRO A 51 -5.22 7.29 -2.38
N ARG A 52 -5.10 6.94 -1.09
CA ARG A 52 -6.22 6.89 -0.14
C ARG A 52 -7.21 5.72 -0.34
N SER A 53 -6.80 4.64 -1.01
CA SER A 53 -7.63 3.44 -1.23
C SER A 53 -7.51 2.35 -0.17
N GLY A 54 -6.80 2.57 0.95
CA GLY A 54 -6.66 1.55 2.00
C GLY A 54 -5.47 0.59 1.79
N HIS A 55 -4.53 0.91 0.90
CA HIS A 55 -3.33 0.09 0.66
C HIS A 55 -2.55 -0.27 1.94
N THR A 56 -2.45 0.66 2.91
CA THR A 56 -1.76 0.38 4.18
C THR A 56 -2.41 -0.76 4.94
N LEU A 57 -3.74 -0.80 5.05
CA LEU A 57 -4.46 -1.88 5.73
C LEU A 57 -4.12 -3.22 5.07
N ILE A 58 -4.39 -3.38 3.77
CA ILE A 58 -4.17 -4.63 3.05
C ILE A 58 -2.70 -5.08 3.15
N SER A 59 -1.74 -4.16 2.96
CA SER A 59 -0.32 -4.49 3.11
C SER A 59 0.04 -4.94 4.53
N SER A 60 -0.63 -4.42 5.55
CA SER A 60 -0.38 -4.79 6.95
C SER A 60 -0.98 -6.16 7.28
N LEU A 61 -2.14 -6.50 6.69
CA LEU A 61 -2.74 -7.83 6.81
C LEU A 61 -1.87 -8.88 6.12
N LEU A 62 -1.28 -8.57 4.96
CA LEU A 62 -0.38 -9.49 4.26
C LEU A 62 0.96 -9.65 4.96
N ASP A 63 1.54 -8.56 5.47
CA ASP A 63 2.75 -8.60 6.28
C ASP A 63 2.57 -9.39 7.58
N ALA A 64 1.32 -9.64 8.03
CA ALA A 64 1.00 -10.49 9.16
C ALA A 64 1.03 -11.99 8.83
N HIS A 65 1.17 -12.36 7.55
CA HIS A 65 1.14 -13.76 7.12
C HIS A 65 2.47 -14.46 7.45
N PRO A 66 2.47 -15.72 7.90
CA PRO A 66 3.69 -16.45 8.28
C PRO A 66 4.74 -16.54 7.18
N ASN A 67 4.35 -16.51 5.91
CA ASN A 67 5.26 -16.64 4.78
C ASN A 67 5.34 -15.42 3.86
N ALA A 68 5.00 -14.22 4.34
CA ALA A 68 5.10 -13.01 3.54
C ALA A 68 5.75 -11.84 4.28
N ILE A 69 6.58 -11.08 3.56
CA ILE A 69 7.16 -9.82 4.03
C ILE A 69 6.76 -8.71 3.06
N VAL A 70 6.06 -7.69 3.55
CA VAL A 70 5.55 -6.59 2.71
C VAL A 70 5.93 -5.24 3.29
N ALA A 71 7.01 -4.66 2.79
CA ALA A 71 7.49 -3.34 3.20
C ALA A 71 6.41 -2.25 3.06
N ASN A 72 6.39 -1.31 4.01
CA ASN A 72 5.47 -0.19 4.03
C ASN A 72 6.12 1.08 3.44
N GLU A 73 5.45 1.71 2.46
CA GLU A 73 5.87 2.99 1.87
C GLU A 73 7.26 2.98 1.21
N PHE A 74 7.74 1.80 0.80
CA PHE A 74 9.00 1.61 0.08
C PHE A 74 8.82 1.85 -1.43
N ASP A 75 9.68 2.67 -2.07
CA ASP A 75 9.56 3.04 -3.50
C ASP A 75 10.52 2.20 -4.34
N ASP A 76 10.19 0.93 -4.63
CA ASP A 76 11.11 -0.02 -5.27
C ASP A 76 11.76 0.55 -6.53
N ILE A 77 10.95 1.15 -7.41
CA ILE A 77 11.40 1.71 -8.68
C ILE A 77 12.35 2.89 -8.45
N GLY A 78 11.99 3.78 -7.50
CA GLY A 78 12.81 4.95 -7.18
C GLY A 78 14.11 4.58 -6.48
N GLU A 79 14.08 3.63 -5.54
CA GLU A 79 15.26 3.15 -4.85
C GLU A 79 16.18 2.40 -5.81
N TRP A 80 15.65 1.49 -6.63
CA TRP A 80 16.41 0.78 -7.66
C TRP A 80 17.13 1.74 -8.61
N GLN A 81 16.45 2.81 -9.04
CA GLN A 81 17.04 3.87 -9.87
C GLN A 81 18.23 4.54 -9.19
N ASN A 82 18.15 4.77 -7.88
CA ASN A 82 19.16 5.50 -7.12
C ASN A 82 20.32 4.63 -6.63
N TRP A 83 20.14 3.30 -6.60
CA TRP A 83 21.20 2.39 -6.15
C TRP A 83 22.37 2.34 -7.12
N ILE A 84 23.57 2.24 -6.54
CA ILE A 84 24.78 1.90 -7.27
C ILE A 84 24.64 0.49 -7.88
N PRO A 85 25.34 0.18 -8.99
CA PRO A 85 25.17 -1.08 -9.71
C PRO A 85 25.33 -2.33 -8.84
N THR A 86 26.27 -2.34 -7.89
CA THR A 86 26.50 -3.48 -6.97
C THR A 86 25.32 -3.77 -6.05
N ASN A 87 24.49 -2.77 -5.74
CA ASN A 87 23.31 -2.90 -4.89
C ASN A 87 22.03 -3.25 -5.68
N ARG A 88 22.08 -3.23 -7.02
CA ARG A 88 20.94 -3.63 -7.88
C ARG A 88 20.89 -5.15 -8.04
N ASN A 89 20.72 -5.84 -6.93
CA ASN A 89 20.63 -7.30 -6.87
C ASN A 89 19.48 -7.77 -5.97
N LYS A 90 19.05 -9.02 -6.16
CA LYS A 90 17.94 -9.65 -5.45
C LYS A 90 18.08 -9.56 -3.92
N TYR A 91 19.24 -9.97 -3.40
CA TYR A 91 19.48 -10.06 -1.97
C TYR A 91 19.47 -8.68 -1.30
N PHE A 92 20.09 -7.68 -1.93
CA PHE A 92 20.08 -6.32 -1.40
C PHE A 92 18.66 -5.74 -1.37
N LEU A 93 17.86 -5.94 -2.43
CA LEU A 93 16.45 -5.52 -2.42
C LEU A 93 15.69 -6.18 -1.27
N PHE A 94 15.81 -7.50 -1.11
CA PHE A 94 15.07 -8.23 -0.09
C PHE A 94 15.51 -7.86 1.34
N ASP A 95 16.80 -7.60 1.55
CA ASP A 95 17.29 -7.01 2.80
C ASP A 95 16.58 -5.67 3.10
N GLN A 96 16.49 -4.77 2.12
CA GLN A 96 15.84 -3.48 2.35
C GLN A 96 14.34 -3.62 2.68
N LEU A 97 13.67 -4.60 2.06
CA LEU A 97 12.25 -4.86 2.30
C LEU A 97 12.01 -5.44 3.69
N TYR A 98 12.82 -6.43 4.10
CA TYR A 98 12.75 -7.02 5.42
C TYR A 98 13.04 -5.98 6.52
N LEU A 99 14.13 -5.22 6.39
CA LEU A 99 14.49 -4.17 7.35
C LEU A 99 13.39 -3.12 7.49
N ASN A 100 12.76 -2.74 6.37
CA ASN A 100 11.62 -1.82 6.40
C ASN A 100 10.40 -2.42 7.11
N SER A 101 10.01 -3.65 6.79
CA SER A 101 8.88 -4.34 7.40
C SER A 101 9.09 -4.48 8.93
N LYS A 102 10.25 -4.98 9.35
CA LYS A 102 10.64 -5.10 10.76
C LYS A 102 10.55 -3.76 11.50
N MET A 103 11.17 -2.71 10.96
CA MET A 103 11.13 -1.37 11.58
C MET A 103 9.70 -0.84 11.70
N GLU A 104 8.84 -1.09 10.69
CA GLU A 104 7.46 -0.63 10.69
C GLU A 104 6.58 -1.35 11.71
N ALA A 105 6.83 -2.64 11.95
CA ALA A 105 6.21 -3.43 13.01
C ALA A 105 6.72 -3.03 14.41
N ASP A 106 8.01 -2.77 14.55
CA ASP A 106 8.60 -2.44 15.86
C ASP A 106 8.22 -1.01 16.29
N THR A 107 8.39 -0.02 15.40
CA THR A 107 8.30 1.41 15.76
C THR A 107 7.61 2.31 14.72
N GLY A 108 7.13 1.74 13.62
CA GLY A 108 6.45 2.48 12.55
C GLY A 108 4.94 2.47 12.67
N TYR A 109 4.25 2.73 11.54
CA TYR A 109 2.79 2.87 11.52
C TYR A 109 2.05 1.55 11.77
N ARG A 110 2.75 0.41 11.69
CA ARG A 110 2.21 -0.92 11.97
C ARG A 110 2.48 -1.39 13.39
N SER A 111 3.25 -0.64 14.17
CA SER A 111 3.50 -0.95 15.58
C SER A 111 2.26 -0.73 16.42
N ALA A 112 1.97 -1.70 17.30
CA ALA A 112 0.90 -1.59 18.28
C ALA A 112 1.12 -0.45 19.29
N THR A 113 2.37 0.03 19.43
CA THR A 113 2.76 1.07 20.39
C THR A 113 2.64 2.49 19.84
N VAL A 114 2.47 2.65 18.53
CA VAL A 114 2.41 3.96 17.88
C VAL A 114 0.97 4.45 17.83
N GLN A 115 0.70 5.57 18.49
CA GLN A 115 -0.61 6.23 18.39
C GLN A 115 -0.81 6.80 16.99
N HIS A 116 -1.80 6.26 16.28
CA HIS A 116 -2.23 6.72 14.97
C HIS A 116 -3.75 6.56 14.85
N ARG A 117 -4.38 7.35 13.97
CA ARG A 117 -5.84 7.32 13.76
C ARG A 117 -6.36 5.93 13.39
N PHE A 118 -5.54 5.16 12.68
CA PHE A 118 -5.82 3.78 12.33
C PHE A 118 -4.72 2.91 12.93
N ASN A 119 -5.11 1.87 13.67
CA ASN A 119 -4.20 0.85 14.15
C ASN A 119 -4.06 -0.23 13.07
N TYR A 120 -2.85 -0.36 12.50
CA TYR A 120 -2.53 -1.35 11.48
C TYR A 120 -1.80 -2.59 12.04
N SER A 121 -1.63 -2.68 13.35
CA SER A 121 -1.06 -3.86 13.99
C SER A 121 -2.03 -5.04 13.94
N VAL A 122 -1.47 -6.24 13.73
CA VAL A 122 -2.13 -7.54 13.84
C VAL A 122 -1.38 -8.36 14.91
N PRO A 123 -1.66 -8.11 16.21
CA PRO A 123 -1.05 -8.82 17.33
C PRO A 123 -1.22 -10.33 17.24
N GLY A 124 -0.18 -11.07 17.65
CA GLY A 124 -0.18 -12.54 17.63
C GLY A 124 -0.09 -13.15 16.22
N GLN A 125 0.37 -12.35 15.25
CA GLN A 125 0.67 -12.73 13.87
C GLN A 125 2.08 -12.24 13.50
N TRP A 126 2.49 -12.38 12.25
CA TRP A 126 3.90 -12.33 11.84
C TRP A 126 4.39 -10.97 11.31
N GLN A 127 3.73 -9.85 11.64
CA GLN A 127 4.16 -8.54 11.12
C GLN A 127 5.61 -8.20 11.47
N GLY A 128 6.41 -7.86 10.46
CA GLY A 128 7.84 -7.60 10.63
C GLY A 128 8.71 -8.84 10.79
N THR A 129 8.14 -10.04 10.67
CA THR A 129 8.83 -11.33 10.84
C THR A 129 8.17 -12.41 9.98
N PHE A 130 8.54 -13.68 10.14
CA PHE A 130 8.03 -14.80 9.34
C PHE A 130 8.25 -16.12 10.09
N ASP A 131 7.51 -17.16 9.70
CA ASP A 131 7.64 -18.52 10.20
C ASP A 131 8.47 -19.36 9.23
N GLN A 132 9.75 -19.54 9.56
CA GLN A 132 10.75 -20.41 8.91
C GLN A 132 11.10 -20.09 7.45
N LYS A 133 10.13 -19.80 6.58
CA LYS A 133 10.29 -19.51 5.15
C LYS A 133 9.51 -18.28 4.73
N VAL A 134 9.98 -17.63 3.67
CA VAL A 134 9.32 -16.49 3.03
C VAL A 134 9.04 -16.83 1.57
N LEU A 135 7.76 -16.88 1.21
CA LEU A 135 7.31 -17.21 -0.15
C LEU A 135 7.00 -15.94 -0.95
N VAL A 136 6.59 -14.87 -0.29
CA VAL A 136 6.24 -13.60 -0.92
C VAL A 136 7.03 -12.48 -0.27
N MET A 137 7.75 -11.71 -1.09
CA MET A 137 8.37 -10.46 -0.65
C MET A 137 7.91 -9.31 -1.52
N GLY A 138 7.76 -8.12 -0.95
CA GLY A 138 7.35 -6.98 -1.75
C GLY A 138 7.21 -5.69 -0.98
N ALA A 139 6.63 -4.70 -1.65
CA ALA A 139 6.45 -3.37 -1.10
C ALA A 139 5.12 -2.74 -1.50
N LYS A 140 4.52 -2.05 -0.54
CA LYS A 140 3.36 -1.21 -0.77
C LYS A 140 3.77 0.25 -0.92
N LYS A 141 3.52 0.80 -2.12
CA LYS A 141 3.44 2.25 -2.37
C LYS A 141 2.43 2.61 -3.48
N GLY A 142 1.35 1.84 -3.57
CA GLY A 142 0.19 1.93 -4.47
C GLY A 142 0.15 3.12 -5.44
N GLY A 143 -0.45 4.23 -5.00
CA GLY A 143 -0.64 5.42 -5.85
C GLY A 143 0.65 6.05 -6.37
N HIS A 144 1.76 5.95 -5.61
CA HIS A 144 3.07 6.43 -6.08
C HIS A 144 3.67 5.48 -7.10
N THR A 145 3.53 4.17 -6.93
CA THR A 145 3.93 3.17 -7.92
C THR A 145 3.21 3.39 -9.24
N THR A 146 1.88 3.55 -9.24
CA THR A 146 1.13 3.90 -10.46
C THR A 146 1.67 5.17 -11.10
N ARG A 147 1.92 6.23 -10.32
CA ARG A 147 2.48 7.50 -10.82
C ARG A 147 3.89 7.32 -11.42
N ARG A 148 4.76 6.54 -10.80
CA ARG A 148 6.08 6.18 -11.35
C ARG A 148 5.91 5.52 -12.70
N LEU A 149 5.04 4.52 -12.77
CA LEU A 149 4.80 3.74 -13.98
C LEU A 149 4.14 4.53 -15.11
N MET A 150 3.64 5.75 -14.90
CA MET A 150 3.21 6.62 -16.00
C MET A 150 4.36 6.95 -16.96
N LYS A 151 5.61 6.93 -16.48
CA LYS A 151 6.79 7.25 -17.29
C LYS A 151 7.36 6.00 -17.96
N ARG A 152 7.74 6.11 -19.24
CA ARG A 152 8.24 4.98 -20.04
C ARG A 152 9.56 4.42 -19.52
N GLU A 153 10.46 5.27 -19.02
CA GLU A 153 11.72 4.87 -18.41
C GLU A 153 11.52 4.02 -17.16
N ASN A 154 10.50 4.30 -16.36
CA ASN A 154 10.19 3.52 -15.15
C ASN A 154 9.60 2.15 -15.49
N MET A 155 8.94 1.99 -16.64
CA MET A 155 8.58 0.67 -17.15
C MET A 155 9.80 -0.16 -17.52
N LYS A 156 10.90 0.46 -18.00
CA LYS A 156 12.16 -0.24 -18.25
C LYS A 156 12.83 -0.68 -16.94
N LEU A 157 12.80 0.18 -15.91
CA LEU A 157 13.29 -0.18 -14.58
C LEU A 157 12.50 -1.33 -13.95
N LEU A 158 11.18 -1.35 -14.13
CA LEU A 158 10.35 -2.48 -13.69
C LEU A 158 10.78 -3.80 -14.34
N LYS A 159 11.04 -3.78 -15.66
CA LYS A 159 11.57 -4.94 -16.39
C LYS A 159 12.96 -5.35 -15.93
N ASP A 160 13.80 -4.38 -15.55
CA ASP A 160 15.13 -4.64 -15.00
C ASP A 160 15.06 -5.35 -13.64
N ILE A 161 14.21 -4.85 -12.73
CA ILE A 161 13.92 -5.51 -11.45
C ILE A 161 13.45 -6.95 -11.71
N HIS A 162 12.45 -7.14 -12.58
CA HIS A 162 11.94 -8.48 -12.91
C HIS A 162 13.05 -9.43 -13.37
N ARG A 163 13.92 -8.98 -14.28
CA ARG A 163 15.03 -9.75 -14.82
C ARG A 163 16.06 -10.13 -13.75
N VAL A 164 16.31 -9.25 -12.77
CA VAL A 164 17.25 -9.54 -11.68
C VAL A 164 16.64 -10.49 -10.64
N LEU A 165 15.36 -10.34 -10.32
CA LEU A 165 14.70 -11.20 -9.34
C LEU A 165 14.42 -12.60 -9.88
N LYS A 166 14.13 -12.72 -11.18
CA LYS A 166 13.81 -13.99 -11.86
C LYS A 166 12.64 -14.77 -11.23
N ILE A 167 11.71 -14.03 -10.62
CA ILE A 167 10.47 -14.56 -10.06
C ILE A 167 9.28 -13.76 -10.59
N PRO A 168 8.08 -14.37 -10.62
CA PRO A 168 6.83 -13.68 -10.96
C PRO A 168 6.65 -12.36 -10.19
N MET A 169 6.23 -11.32 -10.91
CA MET A 169 5.82 -10.05 -10.29
C MET A 169 4.29 -10.01 -10.19
N LYS A 170 3.78 -9.88 -8.98
CA LYS A 170 2.35 -9.82 -8.69
C LYS A 170 1.96 -8.43 -8.21
N PHE A 171 0.79 -7.95 -8.63
CA PHE A 171 0.31 -6.60 -8.37
C PHE A 171 -1.04 -6.64 -7.70
N LEU A 172 -1.19 -5.96 -6.56
CA LEU A 172 -2.50 -5.69 -5.97
C LEU A 172 -3.00 -4.32 -6.38
N HIS A 173 -4.11 -4.27 -7.10
CA HIS A 173 -4.79 -3.05 -7.49
C HIS A 173 -5.94 -2.77 -6.51
N VAL A 174 -5.71 -1.86 -5.58
CA VAL A 174 -6.70 -1.54 -4.54
C VAL A 174 -7.60 -0.39 -4.99
N VAL A 175 -8.89 -0.65 -5.00
CA VAL A 175 -9.95 0.27 -5.42
C VAL A 175 -10.81 0.64 -4.22
N ARG A 176 -11.11 1.92 -4.09
CA ARG A 176 -12.11 2.47 -3.15
C ARG A 176 -13.07 3.32 -3.98
N ASN A 177 -14.22 3.68 -3.41
CA ASN A 177 -15.12 4.64 -4.04
C ASN A 177 -14.32 5.87 -4.54
N PRO A 178 -14.30 6.13 -5.86
CA PRO A 178 -13.49 7.20 -6.46
C PRO A 178 -13.80 8.58 -5.88
N TYR A 179 -15.05 8.87 -5.53
CA TYR A 179 -15.46 10.14 -4.93
C TYR A 179 -14.80 10.34 -3.57
N ASP A 180 -14.67 9.27 -2.79
CA ASP A 180 -13.94 9.31 -1.51
C ASP A 180 -12.45 9.46 -1.68
N ASN A 181 -11.86 8.81 -2.69
CA ASN A 181 -10.45 9.02 -3.01
C ASN A 181 -10.18 10.48 -3.34
N ILE A 182 -10.97 11.06 -4.26
CA ILE A 182 -10.84 12.44 -4.73
C ILE A 182 -11.02 13.43 -3.58
N ALA A 183 -12.09 13.30 -2.79
CA ALA A 183 -12.32 14.15 -1.63
C ALA A 183 -11.20 14.02 -0.58
N THR A 184 -10.76 12.79 -0.28
CA THR A 184 -9.64 12.59 0.67
C THR A 184 -8.33 13.19 0.14
N MET A 185 -8.07 13.11 -1.17
CA MET A 185 -6.90 13.73 -1.80
C MET A 185 -6.92 15.25 -1.63
N MET A 186 -8.06 15.89 -1.91
CA MET A 186 -8.26 17.33 -1.72
C MET A 186 -8.04 17.75 -0.28
N LEU A 187 -8.71 17.08 0.67
CA LEU A 187 -8.59 17.36 2.10
C LEU A 187 -7.13 17.27 2.58
N ARG A 188 -6.37 16.29 2.07
CA ARG A 188 -4.97 16.10 2.43
C ARG A 188 -4.06 17.16 1.81
N ASP A 189 -4.27 17.55 0.56
CA ASP A 189 -3.52 18.62 -0.10
C ASP A 189 -3.74 19.96 0.63
N LEU A 190 -4.97 20.22 1.10
CA LEU A 190 -5.31 21.40 1.90
C LEU A 190 -4.90 21.31 3.38
N LYS A 191 -4.29 20.19 3.82
CA LYS A 191 -3.97 19.90 5.23
C LYS A 191 -5.18 20.00 6.17
N LYS A 192 -6.38 19.77 5.65
CA LYS A 192 -7.63 19.79 6.40
C LYS A 192 -7.97 18.37 6.87
N ARG A 193 -8.65 18.30 8.00
CA ARG A 193 -9.08 17.03 8.58
C ARG A 193 -10.41 16.59 7.95
N PRO A 194 -10.60 15.30 7.62
CA PRO A 194 -11.91 14.77 7.18
C PRO A 194 -13.01 14.82 8.25
N ASP A 195 -12.68 15.25 9.46
CA ASP A 195 -13.56 15.40 10.61
C ASP A 195 -13.86 16.88 10.92
N ALA A 196 -13.55 17.80 10.00
CA ALA A 196 -13.96 19.19 10.12
C ALA A 196 -15.50 19.30 10.03
N GLU A 197 -16.10 20.07 10.94
CA GLU A 197 -17.56 20.27 11.00
C GLU A 197 -18.10 20.97 9.75
N GLU A 198 -17.29 21.81 9.11
CA GLU A 198 -17.66 22.53 7.89
C GLU A 198 -17.18 21.81 6.63
N LYS A 199 -18.10 21.66 5.66
CA LYS A 199 -17.78 21.12 4.34
C LYS A 199 -16.88 22.09 3.58
N ILE A 200 -15.83 21.58 2.95
CA ILE A 200 -14.93 22.41 2.16
C ILE A 200 -15.57 22.72 0.81
N ASN A 201 -15.72 24.00 0.51
CA ASN A 201 -16.13 24.49 -0.81
C ASN A 201 -14.95 25.09 -1.56
N ASP A 202 -14.28 24.28 -2.39
CA ASP A 202 -13.16 24.71 -3.25
C ASP A 202 -13.22 23.89 -4.56
N PRO A 203 -14.11 24.30 -5.49
CA PRO A 203 -14.39 23.55 -6.70
C PRO A 203 -13.18 23.45 -7.64
N ASP A 204 -12.33 24.48 -7.70
CA ASP A 204 -11.15 24.48 -8.56
C ASP A 204 -10.12 23.43 -8.11
N ASN A 205 -9.88 23.30 -6.80
CA ASN A 205 -9.01 22.24 -6.30
C ASN A 205 -9.65 20.87 -6.46
N LEU A 206 -10.98 20.76 -6.29
CA LEU A 206 -11.69 19.51 -6.53
C LEU A 206 -11.54 19.04 -7.98
N ASP A 207 -11.63 19.95 -8.96
CA ASP A 207 -11.39 19.67 -10.39
C ASP A 207 -9.96 19.19 -10.64
N ASN A 208 -8.97 19.79 -9.99
CA ASN A 208 -7.59 19.33 -10.03
C ASN A 208 -7.44 17.90 -9.48
N GLN A 209 -8.13 17.56 -8.39
CA GLN A 209 -8.10 16.19 -7.85
C GLN A 209 -8.85 15.19 -8.72
N ILE A 210 -9.97 15.60 -9.34
CA ILE A 210 -10.67 14.80 -10.35
C ILE A 210 -9.71 14.46 -11.50
N ALA A 211 -9.03 15.47 -12.07
CA ALA A 211 -8.08 15.26 -13.17
C ALA A 211 -6.94 14.32 -12.78
N LYS A 212 -6.34 14.53 -11.60
CA LYS A 212 -5.30 13.63 -11.05
C LYS A 212 -5.81 12.20 -10.92
N TYR A 213 -6.97 11.98 -10.32
CA TYR A 213 -7.55 10.64 -10.16
C TYR A 213 -7.78 9.95 -11.51
N MET A 214 -8.34 10.66 -12.48
CA MET A 214 -8.62 10.10 -13.81
C MET A 214 -7.33 9.71 -14.56
N SER A 215 -6.24 10.46 -14.38
CA SER A 215 -4.93 10.08 -14.94
C SER A 215 -4.41 8.76 -14.37
N LEU A 216 -4.60 8.54 -13.06
CA LEU A 216 -4.23 7.29 -12.39
C LEU A 216 -5.15 6.13 -12.80
N ALA A 217 -6.45 6.39 -12.96
CA ALA A 217 -7.40 5.38 -13.42
C ALA A 217 -7.11 4.91 -14.84
N ALA A 218 -6.85 5.85 -15.75
CA ALA A 218 -6.42 5.52 -17.10
C ALA A 218 -5.13 4.69 -17.10
N ARG A 219 -4.15 5.04 -16.24
CA ARG A 219 -2.91 4.28 -16.15
C ARG A 219 -3.11 2.88 -15.59
N ASN A 220 -3.87 2.71 -14.51
CA ASN A 220 -4.13 1.38 -13.95
C ASN A 220 -4.91 0.50 -14.95
N ASN A 221 -5.90 1.06 -15.67
CA ASN A 221 -6.62 0.36 -16.73
C ASN A 221 -5.71 -0.06 -17.92
N GLN A 222 -4.61 0.64 -18.15
CA GLN A 222 -3.58 0.21 -19.10
C GLN A 222 -2.70 -0.88 -18.50
N LEU A 223 -2.29 -0.74 -17.23
CA LEU A 223 -1.44 -1.71 -16.53
C LEU A 223 -2.10 -3.09 -16.46
N THR A 224 -3.40 -3.17 -16.16
CA THR A 224 -4.15 -4.44 -16.14
C THR A 224 -4.16 -5.16 -17.49
N LYS A 225 -4.06 -4.43 -18.61
CA LYS A 225 -4.00 -5.00 -19.96
C LYS A 225 -2.61 -5.52 -20.34
N VAL A 226 -1.54 -4.88 -19.84
CA VAL A 226 -0.16 -5.24 -20.18
C VAL A 226 0.49 -6.17 -19.15
N LEU A 227 -0.21 -6.47 -18.05
CA LEU A 227 0.17 -7.42 -17.00
C LEU A 227 -0.96 -8.44 -16.75
N PRO A 228 -1.46 -9.14 -17.79
CA PRO A 228 -2.58 -10.06 -17.63
C PRO A 228 -2.22 -11.24 -16.72
N GLY A 229 -3.08 -11.58 -15.77
CA GLY A 229 -2.84 -12.66 -14.78
C GLY A 229 -1.89 -12.30 -13.64
N ASP A 230 -1.26 -11.12 -13.70
CA ASP A 230 -0.34 -10.61 -12.69
C ASP A 230 -0.94 -9.48 -11.85
N VAL A 231 -2.18 -9.07 -12.13
CA VAL A 231 -2.91 -8.07 -11.34
C VAL A 231 -4.14 -8.69 -10.68
N HIS A 232 -4.25 -8.54 -9.36
CA HIS A 232 -5.44 -8.87 -8.59
C HIS A 232 -6.08 -7.59 -8.07
N GLU A 233 -7.32 -7.37 -8.48
CA GLU A 233 -8.12 -6.21 -8.10
C GLU A 233 -8.84 -6.47 -6.77
N ILE A 234 -8.78 -5.49 -5.86
CA ILE A 234 -9.39 -5.57 -4.53
C ILE A 234 -10.28 -4.35 -4.35
N HIS A 235 -11.59 -4.57 -4.25
CA HIS A 235 -12.53 -3.53 -3.90
C HIS A 235 -12.63 -3.39 -2.38
N SER A 236 -12.45 -2.17 -1.88
CA SER A 236 -12.55 -1.88 -0.44
C SER A 236 -13.94 -2.21 0.11
N SER A 237 -14.99 -2.03 -0.69
CA SER A 237 -16.36 -2.40 -0.33
C SER A 237 -16.52 -3.91 -0.13
N GLU A 238 -15.90 -4.72 -0.99
CA GLU A 238 -15.91 -6.18 -0.87
C GLU A 238 -15.09 -6.65 0.32
N LEU A 239 -13.92 -6.05 0.55
CA LEU A 239 -13.09 -6.35 1.73
C LEU A 239 -13.83 -6.12 3.04
N ILE A 240 -14.68 -5.08 3.11
CA ILE A 240 -15.48 -4.79 4.30
C ILE A 240 -16.65 -5.77 4.43
N LYS A 241 -17.35 -6.06 3.31
CA LYS A 241 -18.54 -6.91 3.30
C LYS A 241 -18.22 -8.39 3.51
N GLU A 242 -17.15 -8.88 2.90
CA GLU A 242 -16.75 -10.28 2.87
C GLU A 242 -15.25 -10.45 3.20
N PRO A 243 -14.77 -9.99 4.37
CA PRO A 243 -13.34 -9.89 4.69
C PRO A 243 -12.58 -11.21 4.52
N LYS A 244 -13.14 -12.31 5.04
CA LYS A 244 -12.53 -13.65 4.94
C LYS A 244 -12.36 -14.09 3.48
N LYS A 245 -13.40 -13.91 2.67
CA LYS A 245 -13.41 -14.30 1.25
C LYS A 245 -12.40 -13.47 0.45
N THR A 246 -12.37 -12.15 0.66
CA THR A 246 -11.38 -11.29 0.00
C THR A 246 -9.95 -11.65 0.40
N LEU A 247 -9.68 -11.88 1.69
CA LEU A 247 -8.35 -12.29 2.15
C LEU A 247 -7.92 -13.64 1.55
N LEU A 248 -8.81 -14.63 1.54
CA LEU A 248 -8.54 -15.93 0.89
C LEU A 248 -8.27 -15.78 -0.61
N GLY A 249 -8.99 -14.90 -1.31
CA GLY A 249 -8.75 -14.60 -2.72
C GLY A 249 -7.36 -14.00 -2.96
N ILE A 250 -6.89 -13.12 -2.08
CA ILE A 250 -5.52 -12.58 -2.14
C ILE A 250 -4.49 -13.69 -1.86
N CYS A 251 -4.73 -14.54 -0.86
CA CYS A 251 -3.86 -15.67 -0.56
C CYS A 251 -3.72 -16.61 -1.76
N GLN A 252 -4.86 -16.98 -2.37
CA GLN A 252 -4.89 -17.82 -3.56
C GLN A 252 -4.12 -17.18 -4.72
N PHE A 253 -4.30 -15.88 -4.96
CA PHE A 253 -3.58 -15.16 -6.01
C PHE A 253 -2.06 -15.14 -5.79
N LEU A 254 -1.62 -15.11 -4.53
CA LEU A 254 -0.21 -15.10 -4.14
C LEU A 254 0.36 -16.49 -3.86
N HIS A 255 -0.43 -17.55 -4.06
CA HIS A 255 -0.08 -18.94 -3.72
C HIS A 255 0.34 -19.15 -2.25
N LEU A 256 -0.29 -18.38 -1.34
CA LEU A 256 -0.08 -18.51 0.10
C LEU A 256 -1.11 -19.45 0.72
N SER A 257 -0.64 -20.31 1.63
CA SER A 257 -1.51 -21.13 2.47
C SER A 257 -1.95 -20.32 3.70
N CYS A 258 -3.20 -19.88 3.72
CA CYS A 258 -3.74 -19.05 4.79
C CYS A 258 -4.56 -19.89 5.77
N ASP A 259 -4.03 -20.05 6.99
CA ASP A 259 -4.72 -20.77 8.05
C ASP A 259 -5.91 -19.98 8.62
N GLN A 260 -6.78 -20.70 9.34
CA GLN A 260 -7.99 -20.12 9.90
C GLN A 260 -7.71 -18.98 10.89
N LYS A 261 -6.66 -19.12 11.72
CA LYS A 261 -6.31 -18.14 12.75
C LYS A 261 -5.85 -16.83 12.12
N TYR A 262 -4.98 -16.90 11.11
CA TYR A 262 -4.54 -15.76 10.31
C TYR A 262 -5.74 -15.03 9.68
N ILE A 263 -6.64 -15.77 9.02
CA ILE A 263 -7.82 -15.19 8.36
C ILE A 263 -8.74 -14.51 9.38
N GLU A 264 -8.98 -15.14 10.54
CA GLU A 264 -9.81 -14.56 11.59
C GLU A 264 -9.21 -13.32 12.22
N ASP A 265 -7.93 -13.36 12.57
CA ASP A 265 -7.24 -12.23 13.20
C ASP A 265 -7.11 -11.05 12.25
N CYS A 266 -6.81 -11.29 10.98
CA CYS A 266 -6.79 -10.25 9.95
C CYS A 266 -8.18 -9.68 9.68
N SER A 267 -9.23 -10.52 9.65
CA SER A 267 -10.60 -10.06 9.42
C SER A 267 -11.08 -9.10 10.51
N LYS A 268 -10.73 -9.34 11.78
CA LYS A 268 -11.07 -8.48 12.93
C LYS A 268 -10.44 -7.08 12.84
N ARG A 269 -9.44 -6.87 11.98
CA ARG A 269 -8.74 -5.59 11.81
C ARG A 269 -9.35 -4.72 10.73
N ILE A 270 -10.26 -5.28 9.93
CA ILE A 270 -10.98 -4.54 8.90
C ILE A 270 -12.08 -3.73 9.61
N TYR A 271 -12.14 -2.44 9.29
CA TYR A 271 -13.16 -1.55 9.83
C TYR A 271 -14.56 -1.96 9.35
N PRO A 272 -15.60 -1.77 10.18
CA PRO A 272 -16.95 -2.24 9.87
C PRO A 272 -17.59 -1.48 8.70
N GLU A 273 -17.17 -0.25 8.44
CA GLU A 273 -17.77 0.61 7.42
C GLU A 273 -16.73 1.44 6.67
N ALA A 274 -17.01 1.70 5.39
CA ALA A 274 -16.19 2.57 4.57
C ALA A 274 -16.36 4.02 5.02
N SER A 275 -15.25 4.74 5.20
CA SER A 275 -15.31 6.18 5.40
C SER A 275 -15.87 6.87 4.14
N LYS A 276 -16.89 7.72 4.30
CA LYS A 276 -17.56 8.46 3.20
C LYS A 276 -17.13 9.93 3.15
N THR A 277 -15.82 10.16 3.03
CA THR A 277 -15.18 11.48 2.93
C THR A 277 -15.71 12.41 1.84
N ARG A 278 -16.35 11.87 0.79
CA ARG A 278 -16.98 12.65 -0.28
C ARG A 278 -18.03 13.64 0.21
N TYR A 279 -18.66 13.38 1.37
CA TYR A 279 -19.64 14.30 1.97
C TYR A 279 -19.02 15.46 2.74
N ASN A 280 -17.69 15.48 2.91
CA ASN A 280 -16.96 16.55 3.61
C ASN A 280 -16.50 17.68 2.68
N VAL A 281 -16.80 17.56 1.37
CA VAL A 281 -16.50 18.59 0.37
C VAL A 281 -17.78 18.88 -0.41
N ILE A 282 -17.93 20.10 -0.89
CA ILE A 282 -19.05 20.51 -1.72
C ILE A 282 -18.72 20.17 -3.18
N TRP A 283 -19.58 19.37 -3.80
CA TRP A 283 -19.49 19.00 -5.21
C TRP A 283 -20.52 19.77 -6.01
N THR A 284 -20.13 20.33 -7.15
CA THR A 284 -21.10 20.80 -8.13
C THR A 284 -21.75 19.62 -8.85
N ASP A 285 -22.96 19.83 -9.40
CA ASP A 285 -23.63 18.81 -10.21
C ASP A 285 -22.80 18.43 -11.43
N GLN A 286 -22.13 19.41 -12.05
CA GLN A 286 -21.23 19.20 -13.16
C GLN A 286 -20.04 18.30 -12.78
N GLN A 287 -19.46 18.48 -11.58
CA GLN A 287 -18.37 17.63 -11.09
C GLN A 287 -18.84 16.19 -10.85
N ARG A 288 -19.98 16.01 -10.19
CA ARG A 288 -20.55 14.67 -9.94
C ARG A 288 -20.81 13.93 -11.25
N GLU A 289 -21.42 14.62 -12.21
CA GLU A 289 -21.73 14.08 -13.54
C GLU A 289 -20.48 13.79 -14.37
N THR A 290 -19.47 14.67 -14.30
CA THR A 290 -18.19 14.48 -14.99
C THR A 290 -17.46 13.24 -14.46
N VAL A 291 -17.42 13.05 -13.14
CA VAL A 291 -16.84 11.85 -12.54
C VAL A 291 -17.61 10.62 -12.99
N ARG A 292 -18.94 10.62 -12.82
CA ARG A 292 -19.80 9.48 -13.20
C ARG A 292 -19.55 9.03 -14.64
N LYS A 293 -19.56 9.96 -15.60
CA LYS A 293 -19.27 9.68 -17.02
C LYS A 293 -17.87 9.13 -17.27
N LYS A 294 -16.84 9.66 -16.60
CA LYS A 294 -15.46 9.21 -16.80
C LYS A 294 -15.19 7.84 -16.20
N LEU A 295 -15.78 7.52 -15.04
CA LEU A 295 -15.60 6.22 -14.37
C LEU A 295 -16.08 5.04 -15.21
N GLN A 296 -17.08 5.23 -16.08
CA GLN A 296 -17.58 4.20 -17.00
C GLN A 296 -16.51 3.68 -17.98
N ARG A 297 -15.43 4.43 -18.19
CA ARG A 297 -14.36 4.07 -19.12
C ARG A 297 -13.38 3.04 -18.54
N PHE A 298 -13.41 2.80 -17.23
CA PHE A 298 -12.45 1.91 -16.56
C PHE A 298 -13.19 0.77 -15.88
N GLN A 299 -12.78 -0.47 -16.17
CA GLN A 299 -13.41 -1.66 -15.64
C GLN A 299 -13.48 -1.64 -14.10
N SER A 300 -12.39 -1.23 -13.46
CA SER A 300 -12.23 -1.18 -12.01
C SER A 300 -13.14 -0.17 -11.31
N THR A 301 -13.66 0.83 -12.03
CA THR A 301 -14.45 1.92 -11.41
C THR A 301 -15.86 2.08 -11.95
N ARG A 302 -16.26 1.37 -13.00
CA ARG A 302 -17.54 1.58 -13.70
C ARG A 302 -18.79 1.39 -12.83
N GLY A 303 -18.68 0.63 -11.75
CA GLY A 303 -19.79 0.33 -10.84
C GLY A 303 -19.97 1.31 -9.68
N TYR A 304 -19.09 2.32 -9.52
CA TYR A 304 -19.18 3.24 -8.40
C TYR A 304 -20.03 4.49 -8.71
N GLY A 305 -20.96 4.78 -7.82
CA GLY A 305 -21.74 6.00 -7.71
C GLY A 305 -21.28 6.91 -6.57
N PHE A 306 -21.85 8.12 -6.54
CA PHE A 306 -21.60 9.09 -5.47
C PHE A 306 -22.23 8.63 -4.14
N ASP A 307 -23.38 7.97 -4.19
CA ASP A 307 -24.14 7.63 -2.98
C ASP A 307 -23.85 6.24 -2.40
N ASP A 308 -23.09 5.41 -3.13
CA ASP A 308 -22.60 4.09 -2.71
C ASP A 308 -21.73 4.14 -1.44
#